data_AF-A0A7C5MJ46-F1
#
_entry.id   AF-A0A7C5MJ46-F1
#
_cell.length_a   1.000
_cell.length_b   1.000
_cell.length_c   1.000
_cell.angle_alpha   90.00
_cell.angle_beta   90.00
_cell.angle_gamma   90.00
#
_symmetry.space_group_name_H-M   'P 1'
#
loop_
_entity.id
_entity.type
_entity.pdbx_description
1 polymer ?
#
loop_
_entity_poly.entity_id
_entity_poly.type
_entity_poly.pdbx_seq_one_letter_code
_entity_poly.pdbx_strand_id
1 'polypeptide(L)'
;MAINKVTKHPKEAYMYIQLLTNKESAKYLYETFTETPTRLSTMTDEQLKAKNPDLWVMAPSLTLPSVRPKIPVLPKLEYAMGKTLGKAWTGEMKPEEALKVVADEWNRIVKGAGLQ
;
A
#
# COMPACT_ATOMS: atom_id res chain seq x y z
N MET A 1 10.00 -3.03 3.33
CA MET A 1 10.97 -3.43 4.38
C MET A 1 11.64 -2.19 4.96
N ALA A 2 11.95 -2.18 6.25
CA ALA A 2 12.66 -1.09 6.92
C ALA A 2 13.62 -1.67 7.98
N ILE A 3 14.70 -0.95 8.29
CA ILE A 3 15.66 -1.33 9.33
C ILE A 3 15.39 -0.48 10.57
N ASN A 4 15.23 -1.12 11.73
CA ASN A 4 15.08 -0.40 12.99
C ASN A 4 16.34 0.43 13.27
N LYS A 5 16.18 1.73 13.51
CA LYS A 5 17.27 2.69 13.77
C LYS A 5 18.16 2.29 14.95
N VAL A 6 17.64 1.59 15.95
CA VAL A 6 18.40 1.19 17.16
C VAL A 6 19.00 -0.21 17.07
N THR A 7 18.92 -0.88 15.91
CA THR A 7 19.52 -2.22 15.75
C THR A 7 21.03 -2.19 15.96
N LYS A 8 21.55 -3.24 16.61
CA LYS A 8 22.99 -3.47 16.75
C LYS A 8 23.61 -4.14 15.52
N HIS A 9 22.79 -4.63 14.59
CA HIS A 9 23.20 -5.42 13.41
C HIS A 9 22.65 -4.83 12.11
N PRO A 10 23.01 -3.57 11.75
CA PRO A 10 22.43 -2.90 10.59
C PRO A 10 22.86 -3.53 9.25
N LYS A 11 24.08 -4.07 9.18
CA LYS A 11 24.61 -4.69 7.95
C LYS A 11 23.89 -6.01 7.65
N GLU A 12 23.73 -6.84 8.66
CA GLU A 12 23.06 -8.13 8.60
C GLU A 12 21.57 -7.93 8.29
N ALA A 13 20.92 -6.94 8.92
CA ALA A 13 19.55 -6.58 8.60
C ALA A 13 19.40 -6.13 7.14
N TYR A 14 20.35 -5.35 6.62
CA TYR A 14 20.36 -4.95 5.22
C TYR A 14 20.53 -6.15 4.28
N MET A 15 21.50 -7.04 4.55
CA MET A 15 21.72 -8.25 3.76
C MET A 15 20.49 -9.17 3.77
N TYR A 16 19.82 -9.27 4.92
CA TYR A 16 18.59 -10.05 5.04
C TYR A 16 17.45 -9.46 4.20
N ILE A 17 17.30 -8.12 4.16
CA ILE A 17 16.34 -7.48 3.27
C ILE A 17 16.68 -7.77 1.79
N GLN A 18 17.96 -7.76 1.41
CA GLN A 18 18.37 -8.11 0.04
C GLN A 18 17.99 -9.55 -0.30
N LEU A 19 18.20 -10.50 0.62
CA LEU A 19 17.78 -11.89 0.46
C LEU A 19 16.26 -11.98 0.28
N LEU A 20 15.49 -11.46 1.24
CA LEU A 20 14.02 -11.55 1.23
C LEU A 20 13.38 -10.91 0.01
N THR A 21 14.02 -9.90 -0.55
CA THR A 21 13.49 -9.17 -1.69
C THR A 21 14.11 -9.58 -3.01
N ASN A 22 14.98 -10.60 -3.09
CA ASN A 22 15.58 -11.00 -4.37
C ASN A 22 14.54 -11.64 -5.33
N LYS A 23 14.93 -11.92 -6.58
CA LYS A 23 14.01 -12.49 -7.59
C LYS A 23 13.42 -13.84 -7.17
N GLU A 24 14.25 -14.72 -6.63
CA GLU A 24 13.88 -16.08 -6.25
C GLU A 24 12.91 -16.09 -5.07
N SER A 25 13.21 -15.31 -4.01
CA SER A 25 12.33 -15.13 -2.87
C SER A 25 11.01 -14.47 -3.26
N ALA A 26 11.03 -13.46 -4.13
CA ALA A 26 9.80 -12.85 -4.64
C ALA A 26 8.96 -13.85 -5.48
N LYS A 27 9.61 -14.70 -6.29
CA LYS A 27 8.93 -15.75 -7.07
C LYS A 27 8.32 -16.81 -6.13
N TYR A 28 9.07 -17.26 -5.13
CA TYR A 28 8.60 -18.19 -4.12
C TYR A 28 7.37 -17.67 -3.35
N LEU A 29 7.41 -16.41 -2.91
CA LEU A 29 6.28 -15.79 -2.22
C LEU A 29 5.02 -15.75 -3.09
N TYR A 30 5.17 -15.46 -4.38
CA TYR A 30 4.06 -15.48 -5.31
C TYR A 30 3.49 -16.88 -5.53
N GLU A 31 4.35 -17.86 -5.83
CA GLU A 31 3.91 -19.24 -6.08
C GLU A 31 3.28 -19.90 -4.85
N THR A 32 3.70 -19.50 -3.64
CA THR A 32 3.24 -20.12 -2.39
C THR A 32 2.03 -19.42 -1.78
N PHE A 33 1.99 -18.08 -1.86
CA PHE A 33 1.02 -17.27 -1.13
C PHE A 33 0.27 -16.25 -2.01
N THR A 34 0.55 -16.21 -3.31
CA THR A 34 -0.02 -15.22 -4.24
C THR A 34 0.31 -13.77 -3.81
N GLU A 35 1.44 -13.59 -3.11
CA GLU A 35 1.94 -12.29 -2.69
C GLU A 35 2.50 -11.53 -3.89
N THR A 36 1.81 -10.47 -4.30
CA THR A 36 2.15 -9.62 -5.45
C THR A 36 3.66 -9.32 -5.49
N PRO A 37 4.39 -9.71 -6.55
CA PRO A 37 5.83 -9.48 -6.62
C PRO A 37 6.12 -7.98 -6.62
N THR A 38 7.24 -7.55 -6.05
CA THR A 38 7.66 -6.14 -6.05
C THR A 38 8.80 -5.84 -7.02
N ARG A 39 9.28 -6.85 -7.76
CA ARG A 39 10.29 -6.73 -8.80
C ARG A 39 9.69 -6.94 -10.19
N LEU A 40 10.02 -6.04 -11.11
CA LEU A 40 9.66 -6.19 -12.51
C LEU A 40 10.15 -7.53 -13.09
N SER A 41 11.39 -7.92 -12.76
CA SER A 41 11.98 -9.19 -13.22
C SER A 41 11.23 -10.45 -12.78
N THR A 42 10.38 -10.36 -11.76
CA THR A 42 9.52 -11.45 -11.30
C THR A 42 8.12 -11.32 -11.94
N MET A 43 7.57 -10.11 -12.00
CA MET A 43 6.28 -9.85 -12.67
C MET A 43 6.29 -10.23 -14.16
N THR A 44 7.43 -10.10 -14.84
CA THR A 44 7.60 -10.43 -16.26
C THR A 44 8.27 -11.78 -16.48
N ASP A 45 8.34 -12.65 -15.47
CA ASP A 45 8.91 -13.99 -15.61
C ASP A 45 7.97 -14.89 -16.42
N GLU A 46 8.36 -15.28 -17.63
CA GLU A 46 7.48 -16.02 -18.55
C GLU A 46 7.04 -17.38 -18.01
N GLN A 47 7.93 -18.08 -17.27
CA GLN A 47 7.56 -19.36 -16.64
C GLN A 47 6.52 -19.15 -15.54
N LEU A 48 6.65 -18.07 -14.78
CA LEU A 48 5.72 -17.75 -13.72
C LEU A 48 4.35 -17.32 -14.29
N LYS A 49 4.35 -16.48 -15.34
CA LYS A 49 3.14 -16.08 -16.06
C LYS A 49 2.40 -17.26 -16.68
N ALA A 50 3.12 -18.24 -17.24
CA ALA A 50 2.52 -19.42 -17.82
C ALA A 50 1.71 -20.26 -16.80
N LYS A 51 2.10 -20.22 -15.52
CA LYS A 51 1.41 -20.91 -14.42
C LYS A 51 0.35 -20.05 -13.73
N ASN A 52 0.47 -18.74 -13.82
CA ASN A 52 -0.34 -17.79 -13.07
C ASN A 52 -0.90 -16.73 -14.04
N PRO A 53 -2.10 -16.97 -14.59
CA PRO A 53 -2.69 -16.08 -15.58
C PRO A 53 -2.78 -14.65 -15.09
N ASP A 54 -3.10 -14.41 -13.82
CA ASP A 54 -3.26 -13.08 -13.23
C ASP A 54 -2.01 -12.18 -13.28
N LEU A 55 -0.80 -12.73 -13.44
CA LEU A 55 0.42 -11.93 -13.55
C LEU A 55 0.46 -10.98 -14.74
N TRP A 56 -0.32 -11.23 -15.80
CA TRP A 56 -0.29 -10.40 -17.01
C TRP A 56 -0.60 -8.92 -16.71
N VAL A 57 -1.41 -8.64 -15.68
CA VAL A 57 -1.88 -7.28 -15.36
C VAL A 57 -0.91 -6.50 -14.48
N MET A 58 -0.06 -7.19 -13.71
CA MET A 58 0.70 -6.55 -12.63
C MET A 58 1.70 -5.52 -13.14
N ALA A 59 2.60 -5.89 -14.06
CA ALA A 59 3.59 -4.95 -14.59
C ALA A 59 2.95 -3.76 -15.37
N PRO A 60 1.95 -3.98 -16.25
CA PRO A 60 1.24 -2.87 -16.90
C PRO A 60 0.54 -1.91 -15.93
N SER A 61 -0.01 -2.41 -14.81
CA SER A 61 -0.73 -1.58 -13.82
C SER A 61 0.16 -0.52 -13.16
N LEU A 62 1.48 -0.71 -13.17
CA LEU A 62 2.46 0.24 -12.61
C LEU A 62 2.62 1.52 -13.45
N THR A 63 1.97 1.62 -14.61
CA THR A 63 2.05 2.81 -15.46
C THR A 63 1.19 3.97 -14.96
N LEU A 64 0.11 3.68 -14.23
CA LEU A 64 -0.84 4.69 -13.74
C LEU A 64 -1.21 4.50 -12.26
N PRO A 65 -0.25 4.34 -11.33
CA PRO A 65 -0.56 4.13 -9.93
C PRO A 65 -1.07 5.42 -9.29
N SER A 66 -2.21 5.33 -8.61
CA SER A 66 -2.58 6.32 -7.60
C SER A 66 -1.92 5.95 -6.28
N VAL A 67 -1.14 6.86 -5.71
CA VAL A 67 -0.48 6.66 -4.42
C VAL A 67 -1.10 7.56 -3.35
N ARG A 68 -1.23 7.02 -2.14
CA ARG A 68 -1.72 7.80 -0.99
C ARG A 68 -0.72 8.92 -0.65
N PRO A 69 -1.19 10.08 -0.16
CA PRO A 69 -0.31 11.17 0.29
C PRO A 69 0.66 10.72 1.39
N LYS A 70 1.95 11.01 1.24
CA LYS A 70 2.99 10.63 2.21
C LYS A 70 3.13 11.69 3.32
N ILE A 71 2.07 11.88 4.11
CA ILE A 71 2.03 12.86 5.20
C ILE A 71 1.88 12.17 6.58
N PRO A 72 2.47 12.72 7.66
CA PRO A 72 2.42 12.08 8.98
C PRO A 72 1.00 11.89 9.53
N VAL A 73 0.06 12.73 9.11
CA VAL A 73 -1.34 12.69 9.56
C VAL A 73 -2.24 11.77 8.73
N LEU A 74 -1.72 11.10 7.69
CA LEU A 74 -2.51 10.19 6.86
C LEU A 74 -3.33 9.17 7.67
N PRO A 75 -2.80 8.52 8.74
CA PRO A 75 -3.60 7.58 9.53
C PRO A 75 -4.85 8.21 10.17
N LYS A 76 -4.79 9.50 10.55
CA LYS A 76 -5.95 10.23 11.08
C LYS A 76 -6.99 10.50 10.00
N LEU A 77 -6.54 10.80 8.78
CA LEU A 77 -7.42 10.99 7.63
C LEU A 77 -8.16 9.68 7.28
N GLU A 78 -7.44 8.56 7.24
CA GLU A 78 -8.01 7.24 6.95
C GLU A 78 -9.02 6.80 8.01
N TYR A 79 -8.72 7.07 9.29
CA TYR A 79 -9.66 6.80 10.38
C TYR A 79 -10.96 7.60 10.26
N ALA A 80 -10.85 8.91 9.97
CA ALA A 80 -12.02 9.78 9.75
C ALA A 80 -12.88 9.30 8.58
N MET A 81 -12.23 8.89 7.48
CA MET A 81 -12.89 8.34 6.30
C MET A 81 -13.62 7.03 6.63
N GLY A 82 -12.96 6.07 7.28
CA GLY A 82 -13.56 4.77 7.61
C GLY A 82 -14.78 4.89 8.53
N LYS A 83 -14.72 5.79 9.53
CA LYS A 83 -15.83 6.04 10.45
C LYS A 83 -17.09 6.59 9.76
N THR A 84 -16.92 7.47 8.78
CA THR A 84 -18.03 8.21 8.17
C THR A 84 -18.54 7.52 6.91
N LEU A 85 -17.66 7.09 6.01
CA LEU A 85 -18.09 6.44 4.77
C LEU A 85 -18.76 5.09 5.02
N GLY A 86 -18.42 4.40 6.12
CA GLY A 86 -19.12 3.18 6.55
C GLY A 86 -20.64 3.38 6.65
N LYS A 87 -21.08 4.55 7.12
CA LYS A 87 -22.52 4.90 7.22
C LYS A 87 -23.16 5.13 5.86
N ALA A 88 -22.40 5.63 4.88
CA ALA A 88 -22.88 5.73 3.52
C ALA A 88 -23.06 4.35 2.89
N TRP A 89 -22.14 3.41 3.16
CA TRP A 89 -22.27 2.02 2.70
C TRP A 89 -23.45 1.28 3.30
N THR A 90 -23.81 1.54 4.56
CA THR A 90 -24.95 0.90 5.22
C THR A 90 -26.29 1.62 4.97
N GLY A 91 -26.28 2.75 4.26
CA GLY A 91 -27.47 3.56 4.00
C GLY A 91 -27.93 4.43 5.17
N GLU A 92 -27.16 4.51 6.26
CA GLU A 92 -27.40 5.38 7.41
C GLU A 92 -27.15 6.87 7.11
N MET A 93 -26.40 7.17 6.04
CA MET A 93 -26.05 8.51 5.61
C MET A 93 -26.02 8.60 4.09
N LYS A 94 -26.40 9.74 3.51
CA LYS A 94 -26.26 9.94 2.06
C LYS A 94 -24.78 10.07 1.67
N PRO A 95 -24.33 9.53 0.52
CA PRO A 95 -22.93 9.64 0.09
C PRO A 95 -22.40 11.08 0.05
N GLU A 96 -23.19 12.04 -0.43
CA GLU A 96 -22.79 13.44 -0.54
C GLU A 96 -22.55 14.08 0.84
N GLU A 97 -23.40 13.74 1.81
CA GLU A 97 -23.27 14.18 3.20
C GLU A 97 -22.03 13.58 3.85
N ALA A 98 -21.82 12.27 3.66
CA ALA A 98 -20.66 11.57 4.19
C ALA A 98 -19.34 12.16 3.65
N LEU A 99 -19.29 12.45 2.35
CA LEU A 99 -18.12 13.08 1.72
C LEU A 99 -17.84 14.47 2.29
N LYS A 100 -18.89 15.28 2.51
CA LYS A 100 -18.74 16.61 3.12
C LYS A 100 -18.18 16.53 4.54
N VAL A 101 -18.73 15.63 5.36
CA VAL A 101 -18.27 15.41 6.75
C VAL A 101 -16.81 14.95 6.78
N VAL A 102 -16.41 14.05 5.87
CA VAL A 102 -15.01 13.62 5.76
C VAL A 102 -14.10 14.78 5.34
N ALA A 103 -14.52 15.58 4.36
CA ALA A 103 -13.74 16.73 3.90
C ALA A 103 -13.53 17.78 5.00
N ASP A 104 -14.57 18.10 5.77
CA ASP A 104 -14.48 19.04 6.89
C ASP A 104 -13.52 18.54 7.98
N GLU A 105 -13.59 17.25 8.30
CA GLU A 105 -12.70 16.63 9.29
C GLU A 105 -11.23 16.56 8.81
N TRP A 106 -11.03 16.25 7.53
CA TRP A 106 -9.69 16.28 6.91
C TRP A 106 -9.09 17.69 6.96
N ASN A 107 -9.86 18.72 6.60
CA ASN A 107 -9.42 20.11 6.69
C ASN A 107 -8.99 20.48 8.11
N ARG A 108 -9.75 20.05 9.12
CA ARG A 108 -9.42 20.25 10.54
C ARG A 108 -8.11 19.56 10.93
N ILE A 109 -7.90 18.30 10.52
CA ILE A 109 -6.69 17.53 10.82
C ILE A 109 -5.46 18.16 10.16
N VAL A 110 -5.57 18.51 8.88
CA VAL A 110 -4.50 19.10 8.08
C VAL A 110 -4.09 20.47 8.64
N LYS A 111 -5.07 21.34 8.94
CA LYS A 111 -4.83 22.64 9.58
C LYS A 111 -4.20 22.49 10.97
N GLY A 112 -4.70 21.55 11.79
CA GLY A 112 -4.15 21.25 13.11
C GLY A 112 -2.71 20.71 13.09
N ALA A 113 -2.26 20.21 11.95
CA ALA A 113 -0.89 19.73 11.73
C ALA A 113 0.05 20.79 11.12
N GLY A 114 -0.45 22.00 10.86
CA GLY A 114 0.33 23.07 10.20
C GLY A 114 0.62 22.81 8.73
N LEU A 115 -0.20 21.98 8.07
CA LEU A 115 -0.08 21.67 6.64
C LEU A 115 -1.07 22.55 5.85
N GLN A 116 -0.86 23.87 5.79
CA GLN A 116 -1.67 24.80 4.96
C GLN A 116 -0.80 25.88 4.34
#